data_AF-A0A537A1L8-F1
#
_entry.id   AF-A0A537A1L8-F1
#
_cell.length_a   1.000
_cell.length_b   1.000
_cell.length_c   1.000
_cell.angle_alpha   90.00
_cell.angle_beta   90.00
_cell.angle_gamma   90.00
#
_symmetry.space_group_name_H-M   'P 1'
#
loop_
_entity.id
_entity.type
_entity.pdbx_description
1 polymer ?
#
loop_
_entity_poly.entity_id
_entity_poly.type
_entity_poly.pdbx_seq_one_letter_code
_entity_poly.pdbx_strand_id
1 'polypeptide(L)'
;MKARIALTLTLVLIHIAFGALALLLHSDRFGRIFVDSIYGPLSVLQQLGLPVFQREGWYIHDLSVLGWIIICSFWLAIYFLVADLLVRFLDKRRRVA
;
A
#
# COMPACT_ATOMS: atom_id res chain seq x y z
N MET A 1 12.80 -17.67 3.41
CA MET A 1 13.10 -16.22 3.44
C MET A 1 13.21 -15.62 2.04
N LYS A 2 14.08 -16.12 1.15
CA LYS A 2 14.26 -15.60 -0.23
C LYS A 2 12.94 -15.44 -1.03
N ALA A 3 12.09 -16.46 -1.05
CA ALA A 3 10.81 -16.43 -1.77
C ALA A 3 9.83 -15.36 -1.24
N ARG A 4 9.78 -15.16 0.09
CA ARG A 4 8.92 -14.14 0.70
C ARG A 4 9.37 -12.73 0.32
N ILE A 5 10.68 -12.50 0.36
CA ILE A 5 11.26 -11.21 -0.04
C ILE A 5 10.99 -10.94 -1.52
N ALA A 6 11.22 -11.93 -2.39
CA ALA A 6 10.94 -11.78 -3.83
C ALA A 6 9.48 -11.43 -4.10
N LEU A 7 8.53 -12.16 -3.50
CA LEU A 7 7.09 -11.87 -3.63
C LEU A 7 6.72 -10.49 -3.07
N THR A 8 7.28 -10.11 -1.93
CA THR A 8 7.05 -8.79 -1.34
C THR A 8 7.49 -7.68 -2.29
N LEU A 9 8.71 -7.80 -2.86
CA LEU A 9 9.23 -6.85 -3.83
C LEU A 9 8.36 -6.79 -5.09
N THR A 10 7.91 -7.95 -5.60
CA THR A 10 7.00 -8.00 -6.75
C THR A 10 5.69 -7.26 -6.47
N LEU A 11 5.09 -7.47 -5.29
CA LEU A 11 3.85 -6.77 -4.90
C LEU A 11 4.06 -5.26 -4.77
N VAL A 12 5.18 -4.82 -4.20
CA VAL A 12 5.55 -3.39 -4.13
C VAL A 12 5.66 -2.80 -5.53
N LEU A 13 6.37 -3.47 -6.45
CA LEU A 13 6.54 -3.00 -7.83
C LEU A 13 5.20 -2.94 -8.58
N ILE A 14 4.31 -3.91 -8.38
CA ILE A 14 2.96 -3.90 -8.95
C ILE A 14 2.17 -2.69 -8.44
N HIS A 15 2.25 -2.39 -7.14
CA HIS A 15 1.52 -1.26 -6.57
C HIS A 15 2.04 0.09 -7.10
N ILE A 16 3.37 0.24 -7.25
CA ILE A 16 3.98 1.42 -7.88
C ILE A 16 3.55 1.53 -9.35
N ALA A 17 3.58 0.42 -10.09
CA ALA A 17 3.15 0.38 -11.48
C ALA A 17 1.66 0.73 -11.64
N PHE A 18 0.81 0.29 -10.72
CA PHE A 18 -0.60 0.64 -10.69
C PHE A 18 -0.81 2.14 -10.45
N GLY A 19 -0.09 2.73 -9.49
CA GLY A 19 -0.11 4.18 -9.26
C GLY A 19 0.36 4.96 -10.50
N ALA A 20 1.45 4.53 -11.13
CA ALA A 20 1.94 5.14 -12.38
C ALA A 20 0.91 5.00 -13.52
N LEU A 21 0.28 3.83 -13.66
CA LEU A 21 -0.74 3.60 -14.68
C LEU A 21 -1.97 4.48 -14.47
N ALA A 22 -2.41 4.67 -13.22
CA ALA A 22 -3.53 5.55 -12.89
C ALA A 22 -3.25 6.99 -13.34
N LEU A 23 -2.02 7.47 -13.14
CA LEU A 23 -1.57 8.79 -13.60
C LEU A 23 -1.49 8.88 -15.13
N LEU A 24 -0.91 7.88 -15.79
CA LEU A 24 -0.73 7.89 -17.25
C LEU A 24 -2.06 7.79 -18.02
N LEU A 25 -2.99 6.97 -17.54
CA LEU A 25 -4.28 6.77 -18.19
C LEU A 25 -5.27 7.91 -17.95
N HIS A 26 -4.94 8.90 -17.11
CA HIS A 26 -5.85 9.97 -16.68
C HIS A 26 -7.22 9.43 -16.27
N SER A 27 -7.24 8.25 -15.66
CA SER A 27 -8.48 7.56 -15.35
C SER A 27 -8.94 7.94 -13.95
N ASP A 28 -10.04 8.68 -13.88
CA ASP A 28 -10.66 9.09 -12.61
C ASP A 28 -10.97 7.89 -11.69
N ARG A 29 -11.29 6.74 -12.27
CA ARG A 29 -11.59 5.52 -11.52
C ARG A 29 -10.34 4.91 -10.90
N PHE A 30 -9.27 4.73 -11.67
CA PHE A 30 -8.02 4.18 -11.14
C PHE A 30 -7.32 5.15 -10.19
N GLY A 31 -7.37 6.45 -10.51
CA GLY A 31 -6.88 7.52 -9.65
C GLY A 31 -7.59 7.51 -8.30
N ARG A 32 -8.93 7.42 -8.29
CA ARG A 32 -9.70 7.33 -7.04
C ARG A 32 -9.34 6.11 -6.20
N ILE A 33 -9.26 4.92 -6.82
CA ILE A 33 -8.87 3.69 -6.10
C ILE A 33 -7.48 3.85 -5.47
N PHE A 34 -6.52 4.39 -6.21
CA PHE A 34 -5.17 4.60 -5.72
C PHE A 34 -5.13 5.62 -4.57
N VAL A 35 -5.82 6.76 -4.72
CA VAL A 35 -5.95 7.77 -3.68
C VAL A 35 -6.61 7.18 -2.43
N ASP A 36 -7.74 6.49 -2.56
CA ASP A 36 -8.44 5.87 -1.43
C ASP A 36 -7.55 4.85 -0.70
N SER A 37 -6.67 4.14 -1.43
CA SER A 37 -5.72 3.19 -0.85
C SER A 37 -4.62 3.84 0.01
N ILE A 38 -4.38 5.15 -0.17
CA ILE A 38 -3.43 5.96 0.59
C ILE A 38 -4.15 6.69 1.73
N TYR A 39 -5.20 7.43 1.39
CA TYR A 39 -5.90 8.30 2.33
C TYR A 39 -6.83 7.52 3.28
N GLY A 40 -7.38 6.38 2.86
CA GLY A 40 -8.26 5.56 3.68
C GLY A 40 -7.62 5.15 5.02
N PRO A 41 -6.49 4.43 5.03
CA PRO A 41 -5.80 4.05 6.26
C PRO A 41 -5.37 5.26 7.10
N LEU A 42 -4.89 6.34 6.47
CA LEU A 42 -4.45 7.54 7.18
C LEU A 42 -5.60 8.34 7.79
N SER A 43 -6.79 8.33 7.18
CA SER A 43 -7.97 9.03 7.71
C SER A 43 -8.37 8.52 9.11
N VAL A 44 -8.23 7.22 9.36
CA VAL A 44 -8.47 6.61 10.68
C VAL A 44 -7.48 7.16 11.71
N LEU A 45 -6.22 7.33 11.31
CA LEU A 45 -5.17 7.85 12.19
C LEU A 45 -5.34 9.35 12.45
N GLN A 46 -5.80 10.10 11.45
CA GLN A 46 -6.17 11.51 11.63
C GLN A 46 -7.32 11.65 12.64
N GLN A 47 -8.32 10.76 12.61
CA GLN A 47 -9.42 10.75 13.59
C GLN A 47 -8.92 10.48 15.01
N LEU A 48 -7.79 9.76 15.16
CA LEU A 48 -7.11 9.54 16.44
C LEU A 48 -6.20 10.71 16.86
N GLY A 49 -6.19 11.82 16.10
CA GLY A 49 -5.41 13.01 16.41
C GLY A 49 -3.95 12.97 15.94
N LEU A 50 -3.56 12.00 15.11
CA LEU A 50 -2.20 11.93 14.59
C LEU A 50 -1.98 12.93 13.43
N PRO A 51 -0.85 13.65 13.39
CA PRO A 51 -0.54 14.65 12.37
C PRO A 51 -0.05 14.00 11.06
N VAL A 52 -0.89 13.14 10.45
CA VAL A 52 -0.55 12.40 9.22
C VAL A 52 -0.74 13.20 7.94
N PHE A 53 -1.43 14.34 8.02
CA PHE A 53 -1.66 15.27 6.92
C PHE A 53 -1.13 16.67 7.26
N GLN A 54 -0.54 17.37 6.28
CA GLN A 54 -0.18 18.78 6.37
C GLN A 54 -1.43 19.64 6.20
N ARG A 55 -1.46 20.77 6.90
CA ARG A 55 -2.65 21.59 7.03
C ARG A 55 -2.57 22.83 6.15
N GLU A 56 -2.46 22.68 4.82
CA GLU A 56 -2.70 23.77 3.87
C GLU A 56 -3.36 23.24 2.58
N GLY A 57 -4.60 23.67 2.28
CA GLY A 57 -5.30 23.41 1.01
C GLY A 57 -6.76 22.92 1.11
N TRP A 58 -7.63 23.39 0.22
CA TRP A 58 -9.10 23.20 0.29
C TRP A 58 -9.63 21.86 -0.24
N TYR A 59 -8.80 20.96 -0.80
CA TYR A 59 -9.31 19.76 -1.48
C TYR A 59 -8.49 18.47 -1.32
N ILE A 60 -7.17 18.54 -1.20
CA ILE A 60 -6.30 17.38 -0.97
C ILE A 60 -5.23 17.81 0.03
N HIS A 61 -5.21 17.18 1.20
CA HIS A 61 -4.19 17.47 2.19
C HIS A 61 -2.91 16.74 1.80
N ASP A 62 -1.82 17.46 1.63
CA ASP A 62 -0.52 16.84 1.42
C ASP A 62 -0.16 15.95 2.62
N LEU A 63 0.46 14.79 2.35
CA LEU A 63 0.91 13.90 3.42
C LEU A 63 2.08 14.55 4.18
N SER A 64 2.05 14.46 5.50
CA SER A 64 3.22 14.79 6.31
C SER A 64 4.31 13.72 6.12
N VAL A 65 5.55 14.01 6.54
CA VAL A 65 6.62 12.99 6.56
C VAL A 65 6.19 11.77 7.39
N LEU A 66 5.46 11.99 8.49
CA LEU A 66 4.89 10.92 9.30
C LEU A 66 3.83 10.12 8.51
N GLY A 67 2.94 10.79 7.80
CA GLY A 67 1.94 10.15 6.94
C GLY A 67 2.58 9.22 5.90
N TRP A 68 3.64 9.70 5.23
CA TRP A 68 4.42 8.90 4.28
C TRP A 68 5.08 7.67 4.93
N ILE A 69 5.73 7.84 6.08
CA ILE A 69 6.36 6.73 6.80
C ILE A 69 5.32 5.66 7.17
N ILE A 70 4.17 6.10 7.69
CA ILE A 70 3.10 5.21 8.12
C ILE A 70 2.52 4.45 6.95
N ILE A 71 2.15 5.13 5.85
CA ILE A 71 1.48 4.46 4.72
C ILE A 71 2.43 3.50 4.01
N CYS A 72 3.71 3.86 3.86
CA CYS A 72 4.73 2.97 3.31
C CYS A 72 4.93 1.73 4.20
N SER A 73 5.00 1.92 5.52
CA SER A 73 5.16 0.83 6.48
C SER A 73 3.93 -0.08 6.52
N PHE A 74 2.73 0.51 6.46
CA PHE A 74 1.46 -0.20 6.41
C PHE A 74 1.37 -1.13 5.18
N TRP A 75 1.62 -0.60 3.98
CA TRP A 75 1.59 -1.40 2.76
C TRP A 75 2.71 -2.44 2.72
N LEU A 76 3.93 -2.09 3.17
CA LEU A 76 5.02 -3.05 3.27
C LEU A 76 4.66 -4.23 4.19
N ALA A 77 4.03 -3.96 5.34
CA ALA A 77 3.56 -4.99 6.25
C ALA A 77 2.48 -5.88 5.61
N ILE A 78 1.52 -5.28 4.89
CA ILE A 78 0.50 -6.02 4.14
C ILE A 78 1.15 -6.93 3.09
N TYR A 79 2.07 -6.43 2.28
CA TYR A 79 2.72 -7.24 1.24
C TYR A 79 3.55 -8.35 1.83
N PHE A 80 4.26 -8.10 2.93
CA PHE A 80 5.01 -9.12 3.61
C PHE A 80 4.08 -10.21 4.17
N LEU A 81 2.95 -9.83 4.77
CA LEU A 81 1.94 -10.77 5.26
C LEU A 81 1.34 -11.61 4.11
N VAL A 82 0.95 -10.98 3.01
CA VAL A 82 0.43 -11.67 1.82
C VAL A 82 1.48 -12.64 1.26
N ALA A 83 2.73 -12.20 1.12
CA ALA A 83 3.83 -13.06 0.67
C ALA A 83 4.08 -14.24 1.62
N ASP A 84 3.99 -14.02 2.94
CA ASP A 84 4.14 -15.08 3.95
C ASP A 84 3.03 -16.13 3.83
N LEU A 85 1.77 -15.69 3.71
CA LEU A 85 0.61 -16.57 3.54
C LEU A 85 0.69 -17.38 2.23
N LEU A 86 1.07 -16.73 1.12
CA LEU A 86 1.24 -17.40 -0.17
C LEU A 86 2.34 -18.47 -0.11
N VAL A 87 3.49 -18.15 0.47
CA VAL A 87 4.58 -19.14 0.62
C VAL A 87 4.12 -20.32 1.48
N ARG A 88 3.48 -20.07 2.62
CA ARG A 88 2.95 -21.15 3.48
C ARG A 88 1.93 -22.02 2.75
N PHE A 89 1.06 -21.41 1.95
CA PHE A 89 0.04 -22.12 1.18
C PHE A 89 0.66 -22.99 0.08
N LEU A 90 1.64 -22.47 -0.66
CA LEU A 90 2.35 -23.20 -1.71
C LEU A 90 3.18 -24.34 -1.12
N ASP A 91 3.88 -24.10 -0.01
CA ASP A 91 4.63 -25.14 0.70
C ASP A 91 3.72 -26.25 1.21
N LYS A 92 2.53 -25.89 1.73
CA LYS A 92 1.52 -26.86 2.15
C LYS A 92 1.04 -27.72 0.98
N ARG A 93 0.75 -27.12 -0.19
CA ARG A 93 0.33 -27.87 -1.38
C ARG A 93 1.41 -28.81 -1.88
N ARG A 94 2.67 -28.36 -1.90
CA ARG A 94 3.82 -29.18 -2.33
C ARG A 94 4.04 -30.42 -1.46
N ARG A 95 3.65 -30.38 -0.18
CA ARG A 95 3.76 -31.54 0.73
C ARG A 95 2.63 -32.56 0.57
N VAL A 96 1.53 -32.16 -0.05
CA VAL A 96 0.33 -33.01 -0.25
C VAL A 96 0.32 -33.67 -1.64
N ALA A 97 1.05 -33.10 -2.60
CA ALA A 97 1.31 -33.67 -3.92
C ALA A 97 2.55 -34.58 -3.90
#